data_AF-A0A4U7EWZ8-F1
#
_entry.id   AF-A0A4U7EWZ8-F1
#
_cell.length_a   1.000
_cell.length_b   1.000
_cell.length_c   1.000
_cell.angle_alpha   90.00
_cell.angle_beta   90.00
_cell.angle_gamma   90.00
#
_symmetry.space_group_name_H-M   'P 1'
#
loop_
_entity.id
_entity.type
_entity.pdbx_description
1 polymer ?
#
loop_
_entity_poly.entity_id
_entity_poly.type
_entity_poly.pdbx_seq_one_letter_code
_entity_poly.pdbx_strand_id
1 'polypeptide(L)'
;MTDADGDAAAGDADREDPLAAAGVDPVVPESAADAAEEAFAADDEVREFLRDVAEDVRGDSSESKQLSAVLYRVSDLYDAEEETSPEEIYLNVRHIMRIKSEGGLRR
;
A
#
# COMPACT_ATOMS: atom_id res chain seq x y z
N MET A 1 -39.16 37.66 1.87
CA MET A 1 -37.85 37.50 1.21
C MET A 1 -37.44 36.07 1.46
N THR A 2 -37.25 35.31 0.39
CA THR A 2 -36.89 33.89 0.34
C THR A 2 -35.49 33.60 0.87
N ASP A 3 -35.34 32.44 1.49
CA ASP A 3 -34.10 31.80 1.93
C ASP A 3 -33.14 31.47 0.77
N ALA A 4 -31.84 31.43 1.05
CA ALA A 4 -30.86 30.67 0.27
C ALA A 4 -29.59 30.37 1.11
N ASP A 5 -29.44 29.08 1.43
CA ASP A 5 -28.20 28.38 1.80
C ASP A 5 -27.11 28.49 0.73
N GLY A 6 -25.86 28.17 1.11
CA GLY A 6 -24.75 27.87 0.18
C GLY A 6 -23.40 28.25 0.80
N ASP A 7 -22.81 27.39 1.63
CA ASP A 7 -21.80 26.40 1.21
C ASP A 7 -20.65 27.00 0.37
N ALA A 8 -19.48 27.04 0.99
CA ALA A 8 -18.21 27.23 0.30
C ALA A 8 -17.22 26.18 0.81
N ALA A 9 -17.57 24.91 0.55
CA ALA A 9 -16.60 23.84 0.42
C ALA A 9 -15.64 24.17 -0.73
N ALA A 10 -14.40 24.54 -0.40
CA ALA A 10 -13.31 24.59 -1.38
C ALA A 10 -12.01 24.26 -0.66
N GLY A 11 -11.72 22.96 -0.57
CA GLY A 11 -10.54 22.44 0.10
C GLY A 11 -10.19 21.04 -0.38
N ASP A 12 -9.81 20.97 -1.66
CA ASP A 12 -8.87 19.97 -2.21
C ASP A 12 -9.39 18.51 -2.24
N ALA A 13 -10.37 18.26 -3.12
CA ALA A 13 -10.78 16.91 -3.52
C ALA A 13 -9.97 16.36 -4.73
N ASP A 14 -8.99 17.14 -5.21
CA ASP A 14 -8.27 16.92 -6.48
C ASP A 14 -6.76 16.70 -6.27
N ARG A 15 -6.31 16.18 -5.12
CA ARG A 15 -4.93 15.69 -5.04
C ARG A 15 -4.88 14.31 -5.72
N GLU A 16 -4.79 14.33 -7.05
CA GLU A 16 -4.67 13.16 -7.90
C GLU A 16 -3.59 12.20 -7.37
N ASP A 17 -3.86 10.90 -7.47
CA ASP A 17 -2.87 9.84 -7.23
C ASP A 17 -1.58 10.22 -7.98
N PRO A 18 -0.42 10.40 -7.31
CA PRO A 18 0.78 10.92 -7.97
C PRO A 18 1.25 10.06 -9.16
N LEU A 19 0.90 8.77 -9.22
CA LEU A 19 1.08 7.93 -10.41
C LEU A 19 0.10 8.30 -11.54
N ALA A 20 -1.17 8.54 -11.21
CA ALA A 20 -2.18 9.00 -12.15
C ALA A 20 -1.90 10.44 -12.64
N ALA A 21 -1.47 11.34 -11.75
CA ALA A 21 -1.07 12.71 -12.05
C ALA A 21 0.19 12.76 -12.95
N ALA A 22 1.09 11.79 -12.79
CA ALA A 22 2.24 11.61 -13.69
C ALA A 22 1.83 11.00 -15.05
N GLY A 23 0.58 10.56 -15.23
CA GLY A 23 0.12 9.87 -16.43
C GLY A 23 0.80 8.51 -16.65
N VAL A 24 1.40 7.94 -15.60
CA VAL A 24 2.14 6.68 -15.66
C VAL A 24 1.32 5.64 -14.93
N ASP A 25 0.57 4.83 -15.69
CA ASP A 25 0.17 3.52 -15.20
C ASP A 25 1.46 2.71 -15.02
N PRO A 26 1.80 2.21 -13.82
CA PRO A 26 2.98 1.39 -13.65
C PRO A 26 2.85 0.21 -14.60
N VAL A 27 3.64 0.25 -15.67
CA VAL A 27 3.73 -0.84 -16.63
C VAL A 27 4.37 -1.99 -15.86
N VAL A 28 3.54 -2.86 -15.29
CA VAL A 28 3.97 -4.18 -14.84
C VAL A 28 4.24 -4.94 -16.13
N PRO A 29 5.51 -5.23 -16.47
CA PRO A 29 5.78 -6.03 -17.66
C PRO A 29 5.06 -7.38 -17.50
N GLU A 30 4.51 -7.93 -18.58
CA GLU A 30 3.80 -9.22 -18.55
C GLU A 30 4.65 -10.29 -17.84
N SER A 31 5.99 -10.27 -18.00
CA SER A 31 6.91 -11.16 -17.30
C SER A 31 6.92 -11.04 -15.77
N ALA A 32 6.63 -9.86 -15.21
CA ALA A 32 6.52 -9.66 -13.76
C ALA A 32 5.13 -10.05 -13.24
N ALA A 33 4.09 -9.94 -14.07
CA ALA A 33 2.77 -10.49 -13.76
C ALA A 33 2.81 -12.03 -13.79
N ASP A 34 3.42 -12.62 -14.81
CA ASP A 34 3.65 -14.07 -14.91
C ASP A 34 4.47 -14.60 -13.72
N ALA A 35 5.51 -13.87 -13.29
CA ALA A 35 6.31 -14.23 -12.12
C ALA A 35 5.55 -14.06 -10.79
N ALA A 36 4.49 -13.25 -10.76
CA ALA A 36 3.59 -13.15 -9.61
C ALA A 36 2.49 -14.23 -9.65
N GLU A 37 2.12 -14.70 -10.84
CA GLU A 37 1.22 -15.85 -11.06
C GLU A 37 1.91 -17.20 -10.80
N GLU A 38 3.22 -17.31 -11.06
CA GLU A 38 4.07 -18.35 -10.48
C GLU A 38 4.08 -18.16 -8.95
N ALA A 39 3.17 -18.86 -8.28
CA ALA A 39 3.01 -18.82 -6.83
C ALA A 39 4.38 -18.85 -6.13
N PHE A 40 4.62 -17.88 -5.26
CA PHE A 40 5.82 -17.84 -4.42
C PHE A 40 5.96 -19.19 -3.73
N ALA A 41 7.06 -19.89 -4.04
CA ALA A 41 7.35 -21.15 -3.39
C ALA A 41 7.55 -20.89 -1.89
N ALA A 42 6.99 -21.76 -1.05
CA ALA A 42 7.18 -21.68 0.38
C ALA A 42 8.68 -21.71 0.72
N ASP A 43 9.14 -20.71 1.46
CA ASP A 43 10.55 -20.50 1.78
C ASP A 43 10.68 -19.83 3.15
N ASP A 44 10.91 -20.66 4.16
CA ASP A 44 11.05 -20.21 5.55
C ASP A 44 12.29 -19.32 5.74
N GLU A 45 13.37 -19.54 4.99
CA GLU A 45 14.60 -18.74 5.11
C GLU A 45 14.35 -17.31 4.62
N VAL A 46 13.68 -17.16 3.46
CA VAL A 46 13.29 -15.85 2.94
C VAL A 46 12.28 -15.16 3.86
N ARG A 47 11.30 -15.91 4.36
CA ARG A 47 10.30 -15.40 5.30
C ARG A 47 10.94 -14.87 6.58
N GLU A 48 11.79 -15.65 7.23
CA GLU A 48 12.49 -15.25 8.45
C GLU A 48 13.39 -14.03 8.21
N PHE A 49 14.14 -14.03 7.09
CA PHE A 49 14.99 -12.90 6.73
C PHE A 49 14.19 -11.60 6.55
N LEU A 50 13.05 -11.66 5.86
CA LEU A 50 12.18 -10.48 5.69
C LEU A 50 11.62 -9.99 7.03
N ARG A 51 11.33 -10.90 7.97
CA ARG A 51 10.86 -10.56 9.33
C ARG A 51 11.95 -9.93 10.18
N ASP A 52 13.19 -10.41 10.09
CA ASP A 52 14.34 -9.78 10.74
C ASP A 52 14.54 -8.34 10.24
N VAL A 53 14.49 -8.13 8.91
CA VAL A 53 14.56 -6.78 8.33
C VAL A 53 13.37 -5.93 8.77
N ALA A 54 12.17 -6.51 8.85
CA ALA A 54 10.97 -5.80 9.30
C ALA A 54 11.10 -5.30 10.74
N GLU A 55 11.77 -6.04 11.62
CA GLU A 55 12.08 -5.61 12.98
C GLU A 55 13.19 -4.55 13.01
N ASP A 56 14.25 -4.71 12.21
CA ASP A 56 15.37 -3.76 12.16
C ASP A 56 14.94 -2.34 11.72
N VAL A 57 14.02 -2.24 10.77
CA VAL A 57 13.53 -0.94 10.28
C VAL A 57 12.44 -0.32 11.16
N ARG A 58 11.96 -1.06 12.17
CA ARG A 58 10.82 -0.65 13.00
C ARG A 58 11.21 0.40 14.05
N GLY A 59 11.12 1.67 13.66
CA GLY A 59 11.24 2.82 14.56
C GLY A 59 9.91 3.31 15.15
N ASP A 60 9.95 4.46 15.82
CA ASP A 60 8.79 5.08 16.48
C ASP A 60 7.84 5.85 15.53
N SER A 61 8.29 6.22 14.33
CA SER A 61 7.49 6.99 13.39
C SER A 61 6.34 6.16 12.81
N SER A 62 5.32 6.84 12.30
CA SER A 62 4.21 6.17 11.64
C SER A 62 4.67 5.46 10.36
N GLU A 63 5.65 6.05 9.69
CA GLU A 63 6.28 5.62 8.46
C GLU A 63 7.11 4.36 8.68
N SER A 64 7.94 4.32 9.73
CA SER A 64 8.75 3.13 10.03
C SER A 64 7.88 1.94 10.44
N LYS A 65 6.82 2.18 11.21
CA LYS A 65 5.82 1.15 11.56
C LYS A 65 5.08 0.64 10.33
N GLN A 66 4.72 1.54 9.40
CA GLN A 66 4.08 1.17 8.15
C GLN A 66 5.01 0.33 7.26
N LEU A 67 6.27 0.73 7.12
CA LEU A 67 7.26 -0.02 6.34
C LEU A 67 7.46 -1.44 6.91
N SER A 68 7.64 -1.55 8.23
CA SER A 68 7.71 -2.83 8.93
C SER A 68 6.49 -3.71 8.65
N ALA A 69 5.27 -3.15 8.73
CA ALA A 69 4.04 -3.88 8.44
C ALA A 69 3.94 -4.37 6.99
N VAL A 70 4.44 -3.59 6.02
CA VAL A 70 4.50 -4.03 4.61
C VAL A 70 5.47 -5.20 4.46
N LEU A 71 6.65 -5.14 5.08
CA LEU A 71 7.63 -6.24 5.02
C LEU A 71 7.09 -7.53 5.64
N TYR A 72 6.36 -7.43 6.75
CA TYR A 72 5.64 -8.59 7.31
C TYR A 72 4.67 -9.19 6.30
N ARG A 73 3.85 -8.37 5.64
CA ARG A 73 2.88 -8.87 4.66
C ARG A 73 3.54 -9.45 3.41
N VAL A 74 4.70 -8.92 3.01
CA VAL A 74 5.51 -9.50 1.94
C VAL A 74 6.13 -10.84 2.39
N SER A 75 6.50 -10.99 3.66
CA SER A 75 7.01 -12.26 4.19
C SER A 75 5.96 -13.38 4.12
N ASP A 76 4.68 -13.02 4.27
CA ASP A 76 3.57 -13.97 4.21
C ASP A 76 3.37 -14.56 2.79
N LEU A 77 3.94 -13.96 1.74
CA LEU A 77 3.96 -14.56 0.40
C LEU A 77 4.75 -15.88 0.35
N TYR A 78 5.71 -16.07 1.26
CA TYR A 78 6.55 -17.26 1.32
C TYR A 78 6.05 -18.29 2.34
N ASP A 79 4.88 -18.08 2.92
CA ASP A 79 4.24 -18.99 3.87
C ASP A 79 3.09 -19.74 3.17
N ALA A 80 3.19 -21.07 3.07
CA ALA A 80 2.16 -21.88 2.43
C ALA A 80 0.82 -21.90 3.17
N GLU A 81 0.81 -21.50 4.46
CA GLU A 81 -0.40 -21.45 5.28
C GLU A 81 -1.10 -20.09 5.22
N GLU A 82 -0.45 -19.05 4.69
CA GLU A 82 -1.00 -17.70 4.60
C GLU A 82 -1.66 -17.46 3.23
N GLU A 83 -2.85 -16.87 3.25
CA GLU A 83 -3.55 -16.42 2.04
C GLU A 83 -3.21 -14.95 1.78
N THR A 84 -2.17 -14.69 0.99
CA THR A 84 -1.86 -13.33 0.54
C THR A 84 -1.34 -13.28 -0.90
N SER A 85 -1.56 -12.16 -1.59
CA SER A 85 -1.00 -11.91 -2.91
C SER A 85 -0.28 -10.57 -3.03
N PRO A 86 0.65 -10.41 -4.01
CA PRO A 86 1.29 -9.13 -4.28
C PRO A 86 0.28 -8.03 -4.63
N GLU A 87 -0.79 -8.37 -5.34
CA GLU A 87 -1.86 -7.43 -5.70
C GLU A 87 -2.56 -6.89 -4.45
N GLU A 88 -2.94 -7.76 -3.50
CA GLU A 88 -3.57 -7.34 -2.25
C GLU A 88 -2.66 -6.41 -1.44
N ILE A 89 -1.37 -6.73 -1.37
CA ILE A 89 -0.37 -5.90 -0.69
C ILE A 89 -0.32 -4.51 -1.35
N TYR A 90 -0.21 -4.46 -2.68
CA TYR A 90 -0.17 -3.21 -3.43
C TYR A 90 -1.44 -2.37 -3.23
N LEU A 91 -2.63 -2.97 -3.35
CA LEU A 91 -3.91 -2.30 -3.17
C LEU A 91 -4.05 -1.74 -1.74
N ASN A 92 -3.59 -2.48 -0.73
CA ASN A 92 -3.60 -2.03 0.66
C ASN A 92 -2.71 -0.79 0.85
N VAL A 93 -1.46 -0.84 0.38
CA VAL A 93 -0.52 0.28 0.50
C VAL A 93 -1.01 1.51 -0.25
N ARG A 94 -1.48 1.34 -1.50
CA ARG A 94 -2.04 2.42 -2.31
C ARG A 94 -3.23 3.09 -1.61
N HIS A 95 -4.12 2.29 -1.01
CA HIS A 95 -5.26 2.81 -0.26
C HIS A 95 -4.84 3.65 0.95
N ILE A 96 -3.83 3.20 1.71
CA ILE A 96 -3.32 3.97 2.86
C ILE A 96 -2.70 5.30 2.41
N MET A 97 -1.94 5.30 1.31
CA MET A 97 -1.33 6.53 0.79
C MET A 97 -2.39 7.53 0.32
N ARG A 98 -3.47 7.06 -0.32
CA ARG A 98 -4.61 7.90 -0.70
C ARG A 98 -5.25 8.57 0.51
N ILE A 99 -5.56 7.78 1.55
CA ILE A 99 -6.15 8.32 2.79
C ILE A 99 -5.20 9.34 3.44
N LYS A 100 -3.89 9.04 3.47
CA LYS A 100 -2.89 9.98 4.00
C LYS A 100 -2.86 11.29 3.21
N SER A 101 -2.96 11.25 1.88
CA SER A 101 -3.00 12.45 1.04
C SER A 101 -4.26 13.29 1.19
N GLU A 102 -5.36 12.70 1.67
CA GLU A 102 -6.66 13.35 1.91
C GLU A 102 -6.79 13.94 3.34
N GLY A 103 -5.77 13.78 4.19
CA GLY A 103 -5.76 14.30 5.57
C GLY A 103 -6.05 13.27 6.66
N GLY A 104 -6.12 11.99 6.32
CA GLY A 104 -6.30 10.86 7.25
C GLY A 104 -7.77 10.52 7.56
N LEU A 105 -7.99 9.42 8.28
CA LEU A 105 -9.32 8.85 8.60
C LEU A 105 -10.23 9.72 9.51
N ARG A 106 -9.79 10.91 9.92
CA ARG A 106 -10.44 11.74 10.96
C ARG A 106 -10.85 13.13 10.46
N ARG A 107 -11.26 13.24 9.20
CA ARG A 107 -12.12 14.37 8.83
C ARG A 107 -13.49 14.18 9.47
#